data_AF-A0A1F9E7J6-F1
#
_entry.id   AF-A0A1F9E7J6-F1
#
_cell.length_a   1.000
_cell.length_b   1.000
_cell.length_c   1.000
_cell.angle_alpha   90.00
_cell.angle_beta   90.00
_cell.angle_gamma   90.00
#
_symmetry.space_group_name_H-M   'P 1'
#
loop_
_entity.id
_entity.type
_entity.pdbx_description
1 polymer ?
#
loop_
_entity_poly.entity_id
_entity_poly.type
_entity_poly.pdbx_seq_one_letter_code
_entity_poly.pdbx_strand_id
1 'polypeptide(L)'
;MTTPKAHAHKDCPVKECGQPATTGKYCRLHYIAHWQGEKKRSHEAKEKMLDRYVKALTKRFPDEYLEVIKKDLANPQSFKKTVQELDIENMEDIDFLDDVQDFLKNIKKS
;
A
#
# COMPACT_ATOMS: atom_id res chain seq x y z
N MET A 1 -14.00 22.23 36.86
CA MET A 1 -13.59 23.11 35.75
C MET A 1 -12.48 22.39 34.98
N THR A 2 -12.80 21.72 33.88
CA THR A 2 -11.81 20.99 33.07
C THR A 2 -11.24 21.94 32.02
N THR A 3 -9.96 22.29 32.16
CA THR A 3 -9.23 23.12 31.18
C THR A 3 -9.14 22.41 29.84
N PRO A 4 -9.43 23.07 28.70
CA PRO A 4 -9.21 22.46 27.39
C PRO A 4 -7.71 22.26 27.15
N LYS A 5 -7.32 21.02 26.79
CA LYS A 5 -5.96 20.68 26.34
C LYS A 5 -5.61 21.56 25.15
N ALA A 6 -4.66 22.48 25.32
CA ALA A 6 -4.06 23.19 24.21
C ALA A 6 -3.38 22.16 23.28
N HIS A 7 -3.91 22.00 22.07
CA HIS A 7 -3.22 21.28 21.02
C HIS A 7 -1.97 22.09 20.67
N ALA A 8 -0.80 21.62 21.10
CA ALA A 8 0.48 22.21 20.72
C ALA A 8 0.64 22.06 19.20
N HIS A 9 0.25 23.09 18.45
CA HIS A 9 0.58 23.19 17.04
C HIS A 9 2.09 23.34 16.94
N LYS A 10 2.76 22.30 16.46
CA LYS A 10 4.20 22.35 16.17
C LYS A 10 4.42 23.43 15.11
N ASP A 11 5.49 24.18 15.21
CA ASP A 11 5.84 25.16 14.17
C ASP A 11 6.20 24.47 12.86
N CYS A 12 5.99 25.17 11.74
CA CYS A 12 6.42 24.71 10.44
C CYS A 12 7.95 24.48 10.45
N PRO A 13 8.45 23.31 10.01
CA PRO A 13 9.86 22.95 10.08
C PRO A 13 10.74 23.66 9.04
N VAL A 14 10.15 24.45 8.14
CA VAL A 14 10.90 25.22 7.15
C VAL A 14 11.59 26.39 7.84
N LYS A 15 12.90 26.54 7.59
CA LYS A 15 13.72 27.60 8.19
C LYS A 15 13.06 28.96 7.98
N GLU A 16 13.06 29.76 9.04
CA GLU A 16 12.56 31.15 9.03
C GLU A 16 11.06 31.29 8.69
N CYS A 17 10.29 30.20 8.63
CA CYS A 17 8.85 30.30 8.36
C CYS A 17 8.08 30.89 9.57
N GLY A 18 8.38 30.43 10.79
CA GLY A 18 7.76 30.90 12.03
C GLY A 18 6.23 30.76 12.13
N GLN A 19 5.58 30.13 11.14
CA GLN A 19 4.14 29.91 11.12
C GLN A 19 3.79 28.56 11.77
N PRO A 20 2.63 28.44 12.42
CA PRO A 20 2.18 27.16 12.97
C PRO A 20 1.94 26.13 11.86
N ALA A 21 2.27 24.86 12.12
CA ALA A 21 1.92 23.77 11.23
C ALA A 21 0.42 23.48 11.34
N THR A 22 -0.34 24.03 10.40
CA THR A 22 -1.79 23.89 10.31
C THR A 22 -2.23 22.74 9.40
N THR A 23 -1.34 22.22 8.55
CA THR A 23 -1.66 21.14 7.61
C THR A 23 -0.53 20.12 7.58
N GLY A 24 -0.81 18.92 8.11
CA GLY A 24 0.21 17.88 8.28
C GLY A 24 1.29 18.36 9.26
N LYS A 25 2.54 18.43 8.77
CA LYS A 25 3.69 18.97 9.52
C LYS A 25 4.12 20.36 9.07
N TYR A 26 3.46 20.96 8.08
CA TYR A 26 3.85 22.25 7.51
C TYR A 26 2.76 23.31 7.74
N CYS A 27 3.10 24.59 7.58
CA CYS A 27 2.09 25.62 7.40
C CYS A 27 1.39 25.45 6.04
N ARG A 28 0.23 26.08 5.85
CA ARG A 28 -0.58 25.93 4.63
C ARG A 28 0.21 26.20 3.34
N LEU A 29 1.05 27.23 3.31
CA LEU A 29 1.86 27.58 2.13
C LEU A 29 2.93 26.52 1.84
N HIS A 30 3.69 26.11 2.85
CA HIS A 30 4.74 25.10 2.67
C HIS A 30 4.19 23.70 2.44
N TYR A 31 2.98 23.40 2.94
CA TYR A 31 2.29 22.17 2.56
C TYR A 31 2.01 22.14 1.04
N ILE A 32 1.53 23.25 0.46
CA ILE A 32 1.34 23.35 -0.99
C ILE A 32 2.69 23.34 -1.74
N ALA A 33 3.75 23.90 -1.19
CA ALA A 33 5.07 23.77 -1.83
C ALA A 33 5.58 22.31 -1.85
N HIS A 34 5.23 21.50 -0.85
CA HIS A 34 5.75 20.14 -0.68
C HIS A 34 4.74 19.01 -0.96
N TRP A 35 3.51 19.32 -1.38
CA TRP A 35 2.41 18.33 -1.47
C TRP A 35 2.74 17.16 -2.39
N GLN A 36 3.42 17.42 -3.52
CA GLN A 36 3.80 16.36 -4.46
C GLN A 36 4.79 15.38 -3.83
N GLY A 37 5.77 15.90 -3.10
CA GLY A 37 6.76 15.09 -2.38
C GLY A 37 6.16 14.34 -1.20
N GLU A 38 5.16 14.90 -0.51
CA GLU A 38 4.42 14.17 0.53
C GLU A 38 3.54 13.06 -0.06
N LYS A 39 2.86 13.32 -1.18
CA LYS A 39 2.05 12.32 -1.89
C LYS A 39 2.91 11.15 -2.38
N LYS A 40 4.08 11.43 -2.97
CA LYS A 40 5.03 10.39 -3.41
C LYS A 40 5.51 9.54 -2.24
N ARG A 41 5.95 10.17 -1.14
CA ARG A 41 6.38 9.45 0.08
C ARG A 41 5.27 8.61 0.70
N SER A 42 4.03 9.09 0.69
CA SER A 42 2.86 8.33 1.14
C SER A 42 2.61 7.10 0.26
N HIS A 43 2.74 7.24 -1.06
CA HIS A 43 2.63 6.12 -2.00
C HIS A 43 3.72 5.06 -1.75
N GLU A 44 4.99 5.48 -1.69
CA GLU A 44 6.13 4.60 -1.39
C GLU A 44 5.99 3.91 -0.03
N ALA A 45 5.44 4.61 0.98
CA ALA A 45 5.19 4.01 2.29
C ALA A 45 4.11 2.92 2.23
N LYS A 46 3.06 3.10 1.42
CA LYS A 46 2.03 2.08 1.18
C LYS A 46 2.60 0.88 0.44
N GLU A 47 3.42 1.08 -0.59
CA GLU A 47 4.12 0.00 -1.30
C GLU A 47 5.01 -0.82 -0.35
N LYS A 48 5.78 -0.13 0.52
CA LYS A 48 6.60 -0.79 1.54
C LYS A 48 5.77 -1.56 2.58
N MET A 49 4.52 -1.17 2.79
CA MET A 49 3.62 -1.88 3.70
C MET A 49 3.18 -3.22 3.10
N LEU A 50 2.90 -3.27 1.78
CA LEU A 50 2.62 -4.50 1.07
C LEU A 50 3.82 -5.45 1.09
N ASP A 51 5.02 -4.94 0.80
CA ASP A 51 6.26 -5.73 0.85
C ASP A 51 6.50 -6.34 2.25
N ARG A 52 6.27 -5.56 3.31
CA ARG A 52 6.34 -6.06 4.69
C ARG A 52 5.28 -7.12 4.98
N TYR A 53 4.07 -6.94 4.46
CA TYR A 53 2.98 -7.90 4.64
C TYR A 53 3.28 -9.23 3.93
N VAL A 54 3.75 -9.17 2.68
CA VAL A 54 4.21 -10.34 1.93
C VAL A 54 5.35 -11.04 2.66
N LYS A 55 6.36 -10.30 3.13
CA LYS A 55 7.48 -10.87 3.90
C LYS A 55 7.06 -11.48 5.24
N ALA A 56 6.06 -10.90 5.90
CA ALA A 56 5.51 -11.44 7.12
C ALA A 56 4.72 -12.74 6.86
N LEU A 57 3.98 -12.80 5.75
CA LEU A 57 3.31 -14.02 5.29
C LEU A 57 4.34 -15.11 4.95
N THR A 58 5.34 -14.82 4.12
CA THR A 58 6.36 -15.81 3.73
C THR A 58 7.22 -16.28 4.91
N LYS A 59 7.41 -15.45 5.94
CA LYS A 59 8.13 -15.86 7.16
C LYS A 59 7.28 -16.76 8.08
N ARG A 60 5.95 -16.61 8.03
CA ARG A 60 5.02 -17.28 8.96
C ARG A 60 4.48 -18.59 8.40
N PHE A 61 4.50 -18.76 7.08
CA PHE A 61 4.04 -19.96 6.41
C PHE A 61 5.23 -20.68 5.73
N PRO A 62 5.37 -22.00 5.93
CA PRO A 62 6.41 -22.80 5.27
C PRO A 62 6.42 -22.63 3.75
N ASP A 63 7.61 -22.76 3.15
CA ASP A 63 7.82 -22.67 1.68
C ASP A 63 6.86 -23.57 0.90
N GLU A 64 6.45 -24.69 1.48
CA GLU A 64 5.46 -25.62 0.92
C GLU A 64 4.13 -24.94 0.54
N TYR A 65 3.60 -24.04 1.38
CA TYR A 65 2.36 -23.33 1.07
C TYR A 65 2.56 -22.29 -0.04
N LEU A 66 3.75 -21.67 -0.11
CA LEU A 66 4.08 -20.71 -1.16
C LEU A 66 4.21 -21.41 -2.52
N GLU A 67 4.77 -22.62 -2.55
CA GLU A 67 4.88 -23.42 -3.77
C GLU A 67 3.51 -23.90 -4.28
N VAL A 68 2.59 -24.25 -3.37
CA VAL A 68 1.19 -24.55 -3.73
C VAL A 68 0.51 -23.33 -4.35
N ILE A 69 0.60 -22.16 -3.70
CA ILE A 69 0.02 -20.91 -4.23
C ILE A 69 0.62 -20.55 -5.60
N LYS A 70 1.94 -20.69 -5.77
CA LYS A 70 2.60 -20.45 -7.07
C LYS A 70 2.09 -21.42 -8.14
N LYS A 71 1.94 -22.71 -7.81
CA LYS A 71 1.44 -23.73 -8.72
C LYS A 71 0.00 -23.45 -9.15
N ASP A 72 -0.84 -23.00 -8.21
CA ASP A 72 -2.23 -22.68 -8.47
C ASP A 72 -2.36 -21.42 -9.34
N LEU A 73 -1.54 -20.39 -9.09
CA LEU A 73 -1.50 -19.15 -9.88
C LEU A 73 -0.86 -19.33 -11.26
N ALA A 74 0.07 -20.28 -11.43
CA ALA A 74 0.79 -20.48 -12.70
C ALA A 74 -0.08 -21.07 -13.82
N ASN A 75 -1.14 -21.82 -13.46
CA ASN A 75 -2.05 -22.41 -14.43
C ASN A 75 -3.47 -21.83 -14.27
N PRO A 76 -4.03 -21.17 -15.31
CA PRO A 76 -5.36 -20.57 -15.26
C PRO A 76 -6.48 -21.55 -14.88
N GLN A 77 -6.33 -22.83 -15.23
CA GLN A 77 -7.33 -23.86 -14.93
C GLN A 77 -7.28 -24.32 -13.47
N SER A 78 -6.08 -24.46 -12.88
CA SER A 78 -5.93 -24.76 -11.44
C SER A 78 -6.36 -23.57 -10.59
N PHE A 79 -6.07 -22.35 -11.03
CA PHE A 79 -6.53 -21.13 -10.36
C PHE A 79 -8.05 -21.09 -10.28
N LYS A 80 -8.75 -21.22 -11.42
CA LYS A 80 -10.22 -21.23 -11.48
C LYS A 80 -10.84 -22.32 -10.60
N LYS A 81 -10.25 -23.52 -10.60
CA LYS A 81 -10.71 -24.63 -9.78
C LYS A 81 -10.55 -24.33 -8.28
N THR A 82 -9.42 -23.80 -7.87
CA THR A 82 -9.15 -23.45 -6.46
C THR A 82 -10.07 -22.33 -5.99
N VAL A 83 -10.34 -21.34 -6.84
CA VAL A 83 -11.28 -20.24 -6.58
C VAL A 83 -12.70 -20.76 -6.37
N GLN A 84 -13.13 -21.73 -7.18
CA GLN A 84 -14.43 -22.39 -7.02
C GLN A 84 -14.48 -23.25 -5.74
N GLU A 85 -13.42 -23.99 -5.43
CA GLU A 85 -13.34 -24.80 -4.20
C GLU A 85 -13.33 -23.95 -2.93
N LEU A 86 -12.83 -22.71 -3.00
CA LEU A 86 -12.80 -21.76 -1.90
C LEU A 86 -14.05 -20.87 -1.82
N ASP A 87 -15.03 -21.08 -2.70
CA ASP A 87 -16.31 -20.34 -2.72
C ASP A 87 -16.12 -18.81 -2.73
N ILE A 88 -15.17 -18.34 -3.53
CA ILE A 88 -14.87 -16.90 -3.64
C ILE A 88 -15.88 -16.29 -4.61
N GLU A 89 -17.05 -15.90 -4.08
CA GLU A 89 -18.20 -15.42 -4.86
C GLU A 89 -18.03 -14.01 -5.49
N ASN A 90 -17.12 -13.18 -4.98
CA ASN A 90 -16.96 -11.77 -5.40
C ASN A 90 -15.84 -11.52 -6.42
N MET A 91 -15.75 -12.30 -7.50
CA MET A 91 -14.73 -12.08 -8.54
C MET A 91 -15.21 -11.17 -9.69
N GLU A 92 -16.52 -10.97 -9.83
CA GLU A 92 -17.10 -10.17 -10.91
C GLU A 92 -16.83 -8.65 -10.77
N ASP A 93 -16.47 -8.18 -9.57
CA ASP A 93 -16.19 -6.77 -9.27
C ASP A 93 -14.69 -6.41 -9.22
N ILE A 94 -13.80 -7.35 -9.53
CA ILE A 94 -12.34 -7.12 -9.45
C ILE A 94 -11.71 -7.40 -10.81
N ASP A 95 -11.27 -6.35 -11.51
CA ASP A 95 -10.45 -6.36 -12.74
C ASP A 95 -9.05 -6.98 -12.53
N PHE A 96 -8.92 -7.98 -11.67
CA PHE A 96 -7.69 -8.63 -11.24
C PHE A 96 -6.99 -9.36 -12.39
N LEU A 97 -7.74 -9.83 -13.39
CA LEU A 97 -7.18 -10.56 -14.53
C LEU A 97 -6.38 -9.65 -15.47
N ASP A 98 -6.82 -8.41 -15.68
CA ASP A 98 -6.11 -7.44 -16.52
C ASP A 98 -4.84 -6.94 -15.81
N ASP A 99 -4.94 -6.64 -14.50
CA ASP A 99 -3.79 -6.24 -13.68
C ASP A 99 -2.74 -7.35 -13.54
N VAL A 100 -3.15 -8.62 -13.37
CA VAL A 100 -2.23 -9.77 -13.31
C VAL A 100 -1.58 -10.03 -14.66
N GLN A 101 -2.33 -9.90 -15.77
CA GLN A 101 -1.74 -10.05 -17.10
C GLN A 101 -0.70 -8.98 -17.39
N ASP A 102 -0.96 -7.72 -17.03
CA ASP A 102 -0.01 -6.63 -17.22
C ASP A 102 1.21 -6.74 -16.30
N PHE A 103 1.01 -7.20 -15.06
CA PHE A 103 2.11 -7.55 -14.16
C PHE A 103 3.00 -8.66 -14.75
N LEU A 104 2.42 -9.74 -15.26
CA LEU A 104 3.17 -10.85 -15.88
C LEU A 104 3.88 -10.44 -17.17
N LYS A 105 3.29 -9.55 -17.98
CA LYS A 105 3.94 -8.99 -19.18
C LYS A 105 5.15 -8.14 -18.82
N ASN A 106 5.10 -7.41 -17.70
CA ASN A 106 6.20 -6.57 -17.24
C ASN A 106 7.37 -7.37 -16.64
N ILE A 107 7.09 -8.54 -16.03
CA ILE A 107 8.14 -9.45 -15.55
C ILE A 107 8.92 -10.07 -16.72
N LYS A 108 8.25 -10.43 -17.83
CA LYS A 108 8.91 -11.07 -18.99
C LYS A 108 9.76 -10.12 -19.86
N LYS A 109 9.72 -8.82 -19.58
CA LYS A 109 10.50 -7.79 -20.28
C LYS A 109 11.82 -7.41 -19.57
N SER A 110 12.04 -7.92 -18.35
CA SER A 110 13.32 -7.79 -17.63
C SER A 110 14.14 -9.06 -17.73
#